data_AF-A0A6I4ZZQ1-F1
#
_entry.id   AF-A0A6I4ZZQ1-F1
#
_cell.length_a   1.000
_cell.length_b   1.000
_cell.length_c   1.000
_cell.angle_alpha   90.00
_cell.angle_beta   90.00
_cell.angle_gamma   90.00
#
_symmetry.space_group_name_H-M   'P 1'
#
loop_
_entity.id
_entity.type
_entity.pdbx_description
1 polymer ?
#
loop_
_entity_poly.entity_id
_entity_poly.type
_entity_poly.pdbx_seq_one_letter_code
_entity_poly.pdbx_strand_id
1 'polypeptide(L)'
;MQKSFTKLLFLLCAFLLFSGLSTFDHERAVAESDVKETSQQENLHKRYPLEIMEPVRKSMRINKHSTEKDEVIMSRPKVEILERYYFGINKPKIGYDVKRAVEAIFGYDLDEISSYLYHADDKSFSRVSTHASKQEAYSEEIMKGVRKSLGIKKDSDSMDEQIMAMPKAKVFEHYFNGTANEKYAQEAKEVILNIYGINLQQISGLKNMGISIASKGIWITHSETDLFVIHSTTDDVGVKIYPTEYFKSSTGTSNLPNDVKNQIKELGFSYDNQIGAYYYENPKGVSVPDQFKGKVVQSLITEIKSEYAYLVE
;
A
#
# COMPACT_ATOMS: atom_id res chain seq x y z
N MET A 1 -8.41 63.32 -41.90
CA MET A 1 -7.94 64.72 -41.86
C MET A 1 -7.84 65.15 -40.40
N GLN A 2 -6.59 65.29 -39.93
CA GLN A 2 -6.09 66.28 -38.94
C GLN A 2 -7.05 66.72 -37.83
N LYS A 3 -6.76 66.57 -36.54
CA LYS A 3 -5.68 67.17 -35.69
C LYS A 3 -6.44 67.41 -34.37
N SER A 4 -5.91 67.41 -33.16
CA SER A 4 -4.58 67.39 -32.57
C SER A 4 -4.85 67.51 -31.06
N PHE A 5 -4.04 66.84 -30.23
CA PHE A 5 -3.27 67.46 -29.14
C PHE A 5 -3.87 68.75 -28.53
N THR A 6 -3.97 68.92 -27.21
CA THR A 6 -2.83 68.87 -26.27
C THR A 6 -3.31 69.22 -24.85
N LYS A 7 -2.69 68.59 -23.82
CA LYS A 7 -2.30 69.15 -22.50
C LYS A 7 -3.44 69.40 -21.47
N LEU A 8 -3.29 69.24 -20.15
CA LEU A 8 -2.16 69.10 -19.22
C LEU A 8 -2.78 68.60 -17.87
N LEU A 9 -2.37 67.47 -17.30
CA LEU A 9 -1.52 67.34 -16.09
C LEU A 9 -2.26 67.38 -14.73
N PHE A 10 -2.32 66.23 -14.03
CA PHE A 10 -1.64 66.04 -12.74
C PHE A 10 -1.40 64.52 -12.46
N LEU A 11 -0.26 64.27 -11.80
CA LEU A 11 0.47 63.05 -11.44
C LEU A 11 -0.37 61.82 -11.01
N LEU A 12 -0.04 60.60 -11.50
CA LEU A 12 0.89 59.58 -10.91
C LEU A 12 0.43 59.10 -9.51
N CYS A 13 0.06 57.84 -9.27
CA CYS A 13 0.88 56.64 -9.48
C CYS A 13 0.07 55.33 -9.70
N ALA A 14 0.60 54.50 -10.62
CA ALA A 14 0.56 53.03 -10.76
C ALA A 14 -0.84 52.33 -10.81
N PHE A 15 -1.43 52.03 -11.97
CA PHE A 15 -1.14 50.91 -12.93
C PHE A 15 -0.85 49.57 -12.21
N LEU A 16 -1.63 48.50 -12.37
CA LEU A 16 -2.33 48.00 -13.56
C LEU A 16 -3.74 47.45 -13.24
N LEU A 17 -4.70 47.85 -14.07
CA LEU A 17 -5.89 47.07 -14.42
C LEU A 17 -5.46 45.88 -15.28
N PHE A 18 -6.07 44.71 -15.09
CA PHE A 18 -6.83 44.14 -16.19
C PHE A 18 -8.04 43.35 -15.68
N SER A 19 -9.13 43.62 -16.39
CA SER A 19 -10.44 43.03 -16.34
C SER A 19 -10.45 41.51 -16.47
N GLY A 20 -11.47 40.92 -15.87
CA GLY A 20 -12.33 40.04 -16.65
C GLY A 20 -12.52 38.65 -16.07
N LEU A 21 -13.80 38.39 -15.80
CA LEU A 21 -14.49 37.14 -16.05
C LEU A 21 -14.23 35.95 -15.13
N SER A 22 -15.35 35.25 -14.94
CA SER A 22 -15.51 33.92 -14.34
C SER A 22 -15.12 33.84 -12.87
N THR A 23 -16.15 33.93 -12.01
CA THR A 23 -16.23 33.07 -10.84
C THR A 23 -16.17 31.62 -11.34
N PHE A 24 -14.95 31.11 -11.53
CA PHE A 24 -14.70 29.69 -11.53
C PHE A 24 -14.96 29.21 -10.10
N ASP A 25 -16.15 28.66 -9.87
CA ASP A 25 -16.31 27.65 -8.84
C ASP A 25 -15.41 26.48 -9.24
N HIS A 26 -14.19 26.47 -8.71
CA HIS A 26 -13.30 25.32 -8.76
C HIS A 26 -13.43 24.55 -7.45
N GLU A 27 -14.62 24.01 -7.21
CA GLU A 27 -14.82 22.94 -6.25
C GLU A 27 -14.71 21.61 -7.00
N ARG A 28 -13.47 21.17 -7.27
CA ARG A 28 -13.12 19.81 -7.70
C ARG A 28 -11.76 19.38 -7.13
N ALA A 29 -11.70 19.32 -5.81
CA ALA A 29 -11.05 18.20 -5.13
C ALA A 29 -12.21 17.32 -4.65
N VAL A 30 -12.24 16.00 -4.82
CA VAL A 30 -11.47 15.09 -3.96
C VAL A 30 -11.12 13.82 -4.75
N ALA A 31 -9.85 13.69 -5.13
CA ALA A 31 -9.17 12.40 -5.24
C ALA A 31 -8.12 12.27 -4.12
N GLU A 32 -8.29 13.04 -3.05
CA GLU A 32 -7.47 12.96 -1.84
C GLU A 32 -7.97 11.78 -0.99
N SER A 33 -7.03 11.04 -0.40
CA SER A 33 -7.28 9.66 0.00
C SER A 33 -7.99 9.55 1.34
N ASP A 34 -9.12 8.84 1.40
CA ASP A 34 -9.67 8.23 2.64
C ASP A 34 -8.73 7.16 3.24
N VAL A 35 -7.47 7.12 2.81
CA VAL A 35 -6.45 6.20 3.31
C VAL A 35 -5.83 6.87 4.53
N LYS A 36 -5.87 6.17 5.65
CA LYS A 36 -5.24 6.67 6.87
C LYS A 36 -3.73 6.76 6.62
N GLU A 37 -3.15 7.94 6.83
CA GLU A 37 -1.71 8.03 7.06
C GLU A 37 -1.41 7.24 8.33
N THR A 38 -0.89 6.04 8.13
CA THR A 38 -0.35 5.21 9.19
C THR A 38 1.04 5.75 9.54
N SER A 39 1.41 5.77 10.84
CA SER A 39 2.76 6.15 11.29
C SER A 39 3.90 5.32 10.68
N GLN A 40 3.52 4.26 9.95
CA GLN A 40 4.31 3.36 9.13
C GLN A 40 5.16 4.05 8.03
N GLN A 41 4.85 5.30 7.66
CA GLN A 41 5.48 6.00 6.53
C GLN A 41 6.68 6.88 6.87
N GLU A 42 6.81 7.42 8.09
CA GLU A 42 7.96 8.28 8.43
C GLU A 42 9.30 7.52 8.53
N ASN A 43 9.27 6.18 8.56
CA ASN A 43 10.45 5.34 8.77
C ASN A 43 10.79 4.42 7.59
N LEU A 44 10.64 4.88 6.35
CA LEU A 44 11.44 4.32 5.25
C LEU A 44 12.89 4.77 5.43
N HIS A 45 13.57 4.16 6.40
CA HIS A 45 14.95 4.47 6.68
C HIS A 45 15.77 4.27 5.40
N LYS A 46 16.68 5.21 5.11
CA LYS A 46 17.74 5.02 4.09
C LYS A 46 18.53 3.72 4.31
N ARG A 47 18.44 3.12 5.51
CA ARG A 47 19.11 1.91 5.93
C ARG A 47 18.31 1.18 7.00
N TYR A 48 18.18 -0.14 6.92
CA TYR A 48 17.53 -0.92 7.98
C TYR A 48 18.21 -0.72 9.34
N PRO A 49 17.48 -0.81 10.46
CA PRO A 49 18.07 -0.67 11.79
C PRO A 49 19.10 -1.79 12.06
N LEU A 50 20.02 -1.55 13.01
CA LEU A 50 21.12 -2.48 13.30
C LEU A 50 20.64 -3.89 13.66
N GLU A 51 19.49 -4.00 14.33
CA GLU A 51 18.84 -5.27 14.67
C GLU A 51 18.47 -6.13 13.46
N ILE A 52 18.24 -5.51 12.29
CA ILE A 52 18.04 -6.21 11.02
C ILE A 52 19.39 -6.42 10.31
N MET A 53 20.23 -5.39 10.29
CA MET A 53 21.48 -5.42 9.53
C MET A 53 22.50 -6.43 10.09
N GLU A 54 22.62 -6.57 11.42
CA GLU A 54 23.59 -7.50 12.02
C GLU A 54 23.31 -8.97 11.65
N PRO A 55 22.08 -9.50 11.79
CA PRO A 55 21.75 -10.84 11.32
C PRO A 55 21.91 -11.02 9.82
N VAL A 56 21.48 -10.04 9.01
CA VAL A 56 21.59 -10.11 7.55
C VAL A 56 23.06 -10.20 7.12
N ARG A 57 23.94 -9.35 7.66
CA ARG A 57 25.40 -9.42 7.40
C ARG A 57 25.97 -10.77 7.79
N LYS A 58 25.62 -11.26 8.98
CA LYS A 58 26.06 -12.59 9.45
C LYS A 58 25.63 -13.71 8.49
N SER A 59 24.38 -13.66 7.99
CA SER A 59 23.87 -14.64 7.02
C SER A 59 24.65 -14.64 5.70
N MET A 60 25.24 -13.51 5.35
CA MET A 60 26.06 -13.30 4.15
C MET A 60 27.56 -13.49 4.40
N ARG A 61 27.94 -14.00 5.58
CA ARG A 61 29.35 -14.16 6.01
C ARG A 61 30.14 -12.85 6.03
N ILE A 62 29.46 -11.73 6.23
CA ILE A 62 30.05 -10.41 6.46
C ILE A 62 30.18 -10.21 7.97
N ASN A 63 31.21 -9.50 8.42
CA ASN A 63 31.32 -9.08 9.82
C ASN A 63 30.05 -8.28 10.20
N LYS A 64 29.35 -8.68 11.27
CA LYS A 64 28.07 -8.07 11.66
C LYS A 64 28.14 -6.55 11.91
N HIS A 65 29.33 -6.01 12.23
CA HIS A 65 29.56 -4.59 12.44
C HIS A 65 30.14 -3.87 11.20
N SER A 66 30.52 -4.60 10.14
CA SER A 66 31.01 -4.00 8.90
C SER A 66 29.87 -3.42 8.09
N THR A 67 30.07 -2.23 7.52
CA THR A 67 29.09 -1.51 6.70
C THR A 67 29.45 -1.54 5.22
N GLU A 68 30.53 -2.20 4.84
CA GLU A 68 31.14 -2.15 3.50
C GLU A 68 30.21 -2.66 2.39
N LYS A 69 29.31 -3.59 2.71
CA LYS A 69 28.39 -4.22 1.76
C LYS A 69 26.94 -3.81 1.97
N ASP A 70 26.71 -2.74 2.71
CA ASP A 70 25.35 -2.33 3.06
C ASP A 70 24.55 -1.89 1.83
N GLU A 71 25.17 -1.20 0.87
CA GLU A 71 24.51 -0.85 -0.40
C GLU A 71 24.03 -2.10 -1.16
N VAL A 72 24.80 -3.18 -1.12
CA VAL A 72 24.44 -4.48 -1.71
C VAL A 72 23.30 -5.14 -0.94
N ILE A 73 23.19 -4.92 0.37
CA ILE A 73 22.05 -5.38 1.17
C ILE A 73 20.81 -4.54 0.83
N MET A 74 20.94 -3.22 0.76
CA MET A 74 19.82 -2.30 0.52
C MET A 74 19.23 -2.41 -0.90
N SER A 75 20.01 -2.91 -1.87
CA SER A 75 19.54 -3.14 -3.24
C SER A 75 18.82 -4.47 -3.44
N ARG A 76 18.81 -5.37 -2.44
CA ARG A 76 18.09 -6.65 -2.52
C ARG A 76 16.59 -6.47 -2.28
N PRO A 77 15.75 -7.37 -2.84
CA PRO A 77 14.33 -7.41 -2.51
C PRO A 77 14.11 -7.56 -1.00
N LYS A 78 13.13 -6.82 -0.45
CA LYS A 78 12.80 -6.85 0.99
C LYS A 78 12.50 -8.27 1.52
N VAL A 79 11.89 -9.13 0.71
CA VAL A 79 11.67 -10.55 1.07
C VAL A 79 12.97 -11.33 1.22
N GLU A 80 13.99 -11.06 0.39
CA GLU A 80 15.29 -11.70 0.56
C GLU A 80 15.93 -11.22 1.87
N ILE A 81 15.77 -9.93 2.22
CA ILE A 81 16.26 -9.39 3.49
C ILE A 81 15.60 -10.07 4.68
N LEU A 82 14.29 -10.32 4.61
CA LEU A 82 13.57 -11.06 5.65
C LEU A 82 14.10 -12.50 5.80
N GLU A 83 14.33 -13.20 4.68
CA GLU A 83 14.90 -14.56 4.68
C GLU A 83 16.31 -14.60 5.27
N ARG A 84 17.16 -13.64 4.87
CA ARG A 84 18.53 -13.46 5.39
C ARG A 84 18.53 -13.13 6.88
N TYR A 85 17.62 -12.26 7.31
CA TYR A 85 17.44 -11.92 8.73
C TYR A 85 17.16 -13.18 9.55
N TYR A 86 16.17 -13.97 9.14
CA TYR A 86 15.82 -15.21 9.84
C TYR A 86 16.95 -16.25 9.83
N PHE A 87 17.68 -16.35 8.73
CA PHE A 87 18.87 -17.19 8.66
C PHE A 87 19.98 -16.73 9.63
N GLY A 88 20.12 -15.42 9.83
CA GLY A 88 21.14 -14.83 10.70
C GLY A 88 20.89 -14.98 12.20
N ILE A 89 19.62 -14.91 12.65
CA ILE A 89 19.23 -14.93 14.06
C ILE A 89 19.16 -16.35 14.67
N ASN A 90 19.42 -17.41 13.89
CA ASN A 90 19.46 -18.81 14.32
C ASN A 90 18.16 -19.40 14.92
N LYS A 91 17.14 -18.59 15.26
CA LYS A 91 15.70 -18.91 15.38
C LYS A 91 14.95 -17.67 15.92
N PRO A 92 13.94 -17.12 15.22
CA PRO A 92 12.98 -16.22 15.86
C PRO A 92 12.20 -16.99 16.94
N LYS A 93 11.83 -16.32 18.03
CA LYS A 93 11.36 -17.00 19.23
C LYS A 93 9.85 -17.05 19.34
N ILE A 94 9.12 -16.08 18.78
CA ILE A 94 7.67 -15.91 18.93
C ILE A 94 7.11 -14.95 17.87
N GLY A 95 5.77 -14.89 17.71
CA GLY A 95 5.10 -14.00 16.76
C GLY A 95 5.45 -12.51 16.90
N TYR A 96 5.83 -12.06 18.10
CA TYR A 96 6.32 -10.69 18.34
C TYR A 96 7.58 -10.35 17.52
N ASP A 97 8.54 -11.27 17.43
CA ASP A 97 9.77 -11.06 16.66
C ASP A 97 9.47 -10.92 15.17
N VAL A 98 8.47 -11.67 14.69
CA VAL A 98 8.03 -11.63 13.29
C VAL A 98 7.40 -10.27 12.96
N LYS A 99 6.50 -9.77 13.82
CA LYS A 99 5.88 -8.44 13.63
C LYS A 99 6.93 -7.34 13.55
N ARG A 100 7.88 -7.33 14.49
CA ARG A 100 9.00 -6.38 14.49
C ARG A 100 9.87 -6.45 13.25
N ALA A 101 10.19 -7.65 12.79
CA ALA A 101 11.00 -7.80 11.57
C ALA A 101 10.26 -7.27 10.33
N VAL A 102 8.95 -7.49 10.25
CA VAL A 102 8.09 -6.98 9.18
C VAL A 102 8.02 -5.46 9.22
N GLU A 103 7.81 -4.88 10.40
CA GLU A 103 7.82 -3.41 10.59
C GLU A 103 9.17 -2.82 10.17
N ALA A 104 10.28 -3.36 10.67
CA ALA A 104 11.61 -2.81 10.41
C ALA A 104 12.07 -2.95 8.94
N ILE A 105 11.62 -3.99 8.22
CA ILE A 105 12.01 -4.23 6.83
C ILE A 105 11.02 -3.60 5.85
N PHE A 106 9.74 -3.77 6.10
CA PHE A 106 8.68 -3.37 5.19
C PHE A 106 8.03 -2.03 5.55
N GLY A 107 8.09 -1.64 6.81
CA GLY A 107 7.38 -0.49 7.36
C GLY A 107 6.01 -0.84 7.93
N TYR A 108 5.57 -2.10 7.87
CA TYR A 108 4.21 -2.47 8.28
C TYR A 108 4.12 -2.86 9.75
N ASP A 109 3.39 -2.04 10.51
CA ASP A 109 2.94 -2.40 11.85
C ASP A 109 1.67 -3.27 11.74
N LEU A 110 1.84 -4.57 11.93
CA LEU A 110 0.75 -5.54 11.87
C LEU A 110 -0.27 -5.37 13.02
N ASP A 111 0.12 -4.77 14.15
CA ASP A 111 -0.80 -4.46 15.24
C ASP A 111 -1.70 -3.27 14.88
N GLU A 112 -1.13 -2.22 14.28
CA GLU A 112 -1.91 -1.10 13.75
C GLU A 112 -2.88 -1.56 12.65
N ILE A 113 -2.41 -2.38 11.71
CA ILE A 113 -3.24 -2.95 10.64
C ILE A 113 -4.36 -3.81 11.24
N SER A 114 -4.05 -4.64 12.25
CA SER A 114 -5.06 -5.42 12.95
C SER A 114 -6.13 -4.53 13.59
N SER A 115 -5.72 -3.45 14.25
CA SER A 115 -6.63 -2.51 14.91
C SER A 115 -7.54 -1.83 13.90
N TYR A 116 -6.98 -1.38 12.78
CA TYR A 116 -7.75 -0.78 11.69
C TYR A 116 -8.78 -1.76 11.14
N LEU A 117 -8.35 -2.97 10.77
CA LEU A 117 -9.24 -4.00 10.22
C LEU A 117 -10.31 -4.46 11.20
N TYR A 118 -10.05 -4.37 12.51
CA TYR A 118 -11.02 -4.69 13.56
C TYR A 118 -12.11 -3.62 13.72
N HIS A 119 -11.85 -2.38 13.30
CA HIS A 119 -12.76 -1.23 13.41
C HIS A 119 -13.25 -0.69 12.06
N ALA A 120 -12.92 -1.37 10.94
CA ALA A 120 -13.10 -0.86 9.58
C ALA A 120 -14.54 -0.82 9.07
N ASP A 121 -15.53 -1.29 9.84
CA ASP A 121 -16.96 -1.30 9.44
C ASP A 121 -17.53 0.10 9.16
N ASP A 122 -16.82 1.19 9.45
CA ASP A 122 -17.41 2.54 9.48
C ASP A 122 -16.67 3.64 8.69
N LYS A 123 -15.45 3.43 8.12
CA LYS A 123 -14.60 4.60 7.73
C LYS A 123 -13.75 4.59 6.46
N SER A 124 -13.66 3.51 5.70
CA SER A 124 -12.97 3.57 4.38
C SER A 124 -13.94 3.95 3.28
N PHE A 125 -13.46 4.55 2.17
CA PHE A 125 -14.16 4.69 0.88
C PHE A 125 -15.12 3.52 0.61
N SER A 126 -16.35 3.67 1.09
CA SER A 126 -17.38 2.65 1.08
C SER A 126 -18.53 3.26 0.32
N ARG A 127 -18.49 3.11 -1.01
CA ARG A 127 -19.70 2.64 -1.65
C ARG A 127 -19.93 1.29 -0.98
N VAL A 128 -20.75 1.30 0.08
CA VAL A 128 -21.20 0.10 0.77
C VAL A 128 -21.64 -0.83 -0.33
N SER A 129 -20.83 -1.84 -0.64
CA SER A 129 -21.30 -2.87 -1.52
C SER A 129 -22.52 -3.46 -0.80
N THR A 130 -23.65 -3.56 -1.49
CA THR A 130 -24.89 -4.10 -0.90
C THR A 130 -24.76 -5.59 -0.57
N HIS A 131 -23.56 -6.13 -0.67
CA HIS A 131 -23.20 -7.53 -0.52
C HIS A 131 -22.29 -7.61 0.70
N ALA A 132 -22.86 -7.93 1.86
CA ALA A 132 -22.10 -8.15 3.08
C ALA A 132 -20.98 -9.17 2.78
N SER A 133 -19.73 -8.71 2.74
CA SER A 133 -18.58 -9.59 2.58
C SER A 133 -18.49 -10.44 3.84
N LYS A 134 -18.89 -11.71 3.74
CA LYS A 134 -18.60 -12.68 4.79
C LYS A 134 -17.09 -12.74 4.94
N GLN A 135 -16.58 -12.37 6.11
CA GLN A 135 -15.18 -12.62 6.47
C GLN A 135 -14.88 -14.10 6.18
N GLU A 136 -13.97 -14.34 5.23
CA GLU A 136 -13.53 -15.70 4.92
C GLU A 136 -12.88 -16.28 6.18
N ALA A 137 -13.26 -17.51 6.54
CA ALA A 137 -12.68 -18.21 7.67
C ALA A 137 -11.16 -18.35 7.46
N TYR A 138 -10.37 -18.29 8.54
CA TYR A 138 -8.95 -18.58 8.44
C TYR A 138 -8.73 -20.00 7.91
N SER A 139 -7.60 -20.23 7.24
CA SER A 139 -7.26 -21.57 6.77
C SER A 139 -7.16 -22.56 7.94
N GLU A 140 -7.43 -23.84 7.68
CA GLU A 140 -7.33 -24.90 8.69
C GLU A 140 -5.95 -24.97 9.36
N GLU A 141 -4.89 -24.62 8.63
CA GLU A 141 -3.54 -24.55 9.19
C GLU A 141 -3.43 -23.47 10.27
N ILE A 142 -3.95 -22.26 10.01
CA ILE A 142 -3.98 -21.17 10.99
C ILE A 142 -4.81 -21.60 12.20
N MET A 143 -6.01 -22.12 11.98
CA MET A 143 -6.91 -22.54 13.06
C MET A 143 -6.25 -23.61 13.94
N LYS A 144 -5.61 -24.63 13.35
CA LYS A 144 -4.88 -25.67 14.09
C LYS A 144 -3.72 -25.12 14.92
N GLY A 145 -2.97 -24.16 14.38
CA GLY A 145 -1.88 -23.50 15.09
C GLY A 145 -2.40 -22.74 16.33
N VAL A 146 -3.44 -21.93 16.14
CA VAL A 146 -4.08 -21.15 17.20
C VAL A 146 -4.67 -22.06 18.28
N ARG A 147 -5.48 -23.05 17.90
CA ARG A 147 -6.08 -24.04 18.82
C ARG A 147 -5.01 -24.70 19.69
N LYS A 148 -3.89 -25.12 19.09
CA LYS A 148 -2.78 -25.73 19.82
C LYS A 148 -2.20 -24.78 20.88
N SER A 149 -2.00 -23.51 20.55
CA SER A 149 -1.47 -22.52 21.49
C SER A 149 -2.42 -22.23 22.67
N LEU A 150 -3.72 -22.39 22.44
CA LEU A 150 -4.77 -22.24 23.45
C LEU A 150 -4.98 -23.51 24.30
N GLY A 151 -4.20 -24.58 24.06
CA GLY A 151 -4.35 -25.86 24.76
C GLY A 151 -5.57 -26.68 24.29
N ILE A 152 -6.15 -26.34 23.14
CA ILE A 152 -7.31 -27.00 22.54
C ILE A 152 -6.81 -28.11 21.61
N LYS A 153 -7.58 -29.20 21.50
CA LYS A 153 -7.31 -30.25 20.50
C LYS A 153 -7.36 -29.64 19.09
N LYS A 154 -6.33 -29.89 18.27
CA LYS A 154 -6.16 -29.26 16.95
C LYS A 154 -7.36 -29.41 16.01
N ASP A 155 -8.02 -30.56 16.07
CA ASP A 155 -9.16 -30.89 15.23
C ASP A 155 -10.51 -30.62 15.92
N SER A 156 -10.51 -29.81 17.00
CA SER A 156 -11.73 -29.32 17.64
C SER A 156 -12.06 -27.92 17.15
N ASP A 157 -13.32 -27.74 16.83
CA ASP A 157 -14.02 -26.54 16.36
C ASP A 157 -14.68 -25.74 17.50
N SER A 158 -14.54 -26.19 18.76
CA SER A 158 -15.25 -25.66 19.93
C SER A 158 -14.97 -24.18 20.27
N MET A 159 -13.91 -23.58 19.73
CA MET A 159 -13.56 -22.17 19.96
C MET A 159 -13.37 -21.40 18.65
N ASP A 160 -13.84 -21.94 17.51
CA ASP A 160 -13.61 -21.30 16.21
C ASP A 160 -14.25 -19.92 16.13
N GLU A 161 -15.47 -19.75 16.63
CA GLU A 161 -16.12 -18.44 16.72
C GLU A 161 -15.32 -17.44 17.55
N GLN A 162 -14.74 -17.90 18.66
CA GLN A 162 -13.93 -17.05 19.53
C GLN A 162 -12.60 -16.67 18.85
N ILE A 163 -11.96 -17.61 18.15
CA ILE A 163 -10.75 -17.36 17.36
C ILE A 163 -11.04 -16.33 16.26
N MET A 164 -12.17 -16.46 15.56
CA MET A 164 -12.60 -15.53 14.50
C MET A 164 -12.94 -14.13 15.04
N ALA A 165 -13.36 -14.02 16.30
CA ALA A 165 -13.64 -12.75 16.97
C ALA A 165 -12.39 -12.07 17.58
N MET A 166 -11.24 -12.75 17.63
CA MET A 166 -10.01 -12.16 18.12
C MET A 166 -9.45 -11.12 17.13
N PRO A 167 -8.74 -10.08 17.62
CA PRO A 167 -7.92 -9.25 16.76
C PRO A 167 -6.93 -10.10 15.95
N LYS A 168 -6.74 -9.79 14.67
CA LYS A 168 -5.81 -10.49 13.76
C LYS A 168 -4.39 -10.61 14.34
N ALA A 169 -3.92 -9.57 15.05
CA ALA A 169 -2.68 -9.57 15.81
C ALA A 169 -2.58 -10.69 16.84
N LYS A 170 -3.67 -10.97 17.56
CA LYS A 170 -3.73 -12.04 18.55
C LYS A 170 -3.75 -13.41 17.89
N VAL A 171 -4.53 -13.57 16.82
CA VAL A 171 -4.54 -14.80 16.00
C VAL A 171 -3.12 -15.11 15.49
N PHE A 172 -2.42 -14.09 15.01
CA PHE A 172 -1.04 -14.18 14.54
C PHE A 172 -0.06 -14.62 15.63
N GLU A 173 -0.11 -14.00 16.82
CA GLU A 173 0.70 -14.39 17.97
C GLU A 173 0.44 -15.84 18.38
N HIS A 174 -0.83 -16.21 18.51
CA HIS A 174 -1.24 -17.57 18.87
C HIS A 174 -0.76 -18.61 17.86
N TYR A 175 -0.87 -18.31 16.56
CA TYR A 175 -0.37 -19.20 15.52
C TYR A 175 1.12 -19.52 15.72
N PHE A 176 1.99 -18.50 15.79
CA PHE A 176 3.44 -18.71 15.93
C PHE A 176 3.83 -19.30 17.28
N ASN A 177 3.09 -19.03 18.35
CA ASN A 177 3.31 -19.67 19.64
C ASN A 177 2.90 -21.15 19.62
N GLY A 178 1.94 -21.53 18.78
CA GLY A 178 1.53 -22.91 18.56
C GLY A 178 2.47 -23.68 17.63
N THR A 179 3.05 -23.04 16.63
CA THR A 179 3.92 -23.67 15.63
C THR A 179 5.40 -23.46 15.97
N ALA A 180 6.00 -24.41 16.71
CA ALA A 180 7.44 -24.43 16.95
C ALA A 180 8.21 -24.85 15.68
N ASN A 181 8.19 -24.01 14.65
CA ASN A 181 8.68 -24.38 13.32
C ASN A 181 10.10 -23.86 13.05
N GLU A 182 10.78 -24.39 12.02
CA GLU A 182 12.15 -23.99 11.66
C GLU A 182 12.22 -23.13 10.39
N LYS A 183 11.10 -22.93 9.68
CA LYS A 183 11.02 -22.24 8.37
C LYS A 183 10.26 -20.91 8.43
N TYR A 184 10.62 -20.06 9.39
CA TYR A 184 9.88 -18.83 9.71
C TYR A 184 9.75 -17.80 8.59
N ALA A 185 10.71 -17.67 7.66
CA ALA A 185 10.62 -16.64 6.63
C ALA A 185 9.49 -16.92 5.63
N GLN A 186 9.41 -18.16 5.15
CA GLN A 186 8.36 -18.60 4.23
C GLN A 186 7.01 -18.63 4.94
N GLU A 187 7.00 -19.19 6.15
CA GLU A 187 5.80 -19.26 6.99
C GLU A 187 5.26 -17.87 7.35
N ALA A 188 6.11 -16.89 7.70
CA ALA A 188 5.68 -15.52 7.94
C ALA A 188 4.98 -14.90 6.74
N LYS A 189 5.52 -15.06 5.53
CA LYS A 189 4.88 -14.54 4.31
C LYS A 189 3.49 -15.14 4.11
N GLU A 190 3.37 -16.45 4.26
CA GLU A 190 2.11 -17.18 4.08
C GLU A 190 1.08 -16.84 5.16
N VAL A 191 1.50 -16.79 6.43
CA VAL A 191 0.62 -16.47 7.57
C VAL A 191 0.14 -15.02 7.50
N ILE A 192 1.01 -14.08 7.12
CA ILE A 192 0.62 -12.67 6.91
C ILE A 192 -0.41 -12.56 5.79
N LEU A 193 -0.19 -13.28 4.69
CA LEU A 193 -1.17 -13.33 3.60
C LEU A 193 -2.51 -13.90 4.07
N ASN A 194 -2.52 -15.03 4.78
CA ASN A 194 -3.75 -15.69 5.23
C ASN A 194 -4.51 -14.89 6.30
N ILE A 195 -3.81 -14.24 7.24
CA ILE A 195 -4.45 -13.51 8.34
C ILE A 195 -4.82 -12.09 7.92
N TYR A 196 -3.92 -11.37 7.25
CA TYR A 196 -4.08 -9.94 6.93
C TYR A 196 -4.50 -9.68 5.48
N GLY A 197 -4.28 -10.63 4.56
CA GLY A 197 -4.47 -10.41 3.12
C GLY A 197 -3.32 -9.61 2.49
N ILE A 198 -2.15 -9.57 3.12
CA ILE A 198 -1.00 -8.78 2.66
C ILE A 198 0.02 -9.69 1.99
N ASN A 199 0.27 -9.47 0.71
CA ASN A 199 1.21 -10.28 -0.07
C ASN A 199 2.62 -9.65 -0.06
N LEU A 200 3.41 -9.91 0.98
CA LEU A 200 4.78 -9.36 1.10
C LEU A 200 5.67 -9.70 -0.10
N GLN A 201 5.46 -10.85 -0.72
CA GLN A 201 6.21 -11.27 -1.91
C GLN A 201 5.95 -10.34 -3.09
N GLN A 202 4.67 -10.09 -3.41
CA GLN A 202 4.31 -9.18 -4.50
C GLN A 202 4.76 -7.75 -4.18
N ILE A 203 4.53 -7.28 -2.96
CA ILE A 203 4.85 -5.89 -2.58
C ILE A 203 6.34 -5.61 -2.61
N SER A 204 7.18 -6.60 -2.29
CA SER A 204 8.64 -6.43 -2.34
C SER A 204 9.19 -6.10 -3.74
N GLY A 205 8.44 -6.45 -4.80
CA GLY A 205 8.78 -6.12 -6.18
C GLY A 205 8.31 -4.74 -6.63
N LEU A 206 7.49 -4.04 -5.83
CA LEU A 206 6.88 -2.76 -6.20
C LEU A 206 7.68 -1.54 -5.77
N LYS A 207 8.77 -1.74 -5.03
CA LYS A 207 9.66 -0.63 -4.63
C LYS A 207 10.20 0.08 -5.87
N ASN A 208 10.15 1.42 -5.86
CA ASN A 208 10.63 2.29 -6.95
C ASN A 208 9.92 2.01 -8.30
N MET A 209 8.69 1.50 -8.27
CA MET A 209 7.90 1.37 -9.50
C MET A 209 7.07 2.62 -9.82
N GLY A 210 7.09 3.64 -8.95
CA GLY A 210 6.29 4.86 -9.13
C GLY A 210 4.79 4.63 -8.93
N ILE A 211 4.42 3.61 -8.16
CA ILE A 211 3.02 3.22 -7.92
C ILE A 211 2.81 3.07 -6.42
N SER A 212 1.90 3.88 -5.88
CA SER A 212 1.35 3.65 -4.56
C SER A 212 0.21 2.65 -4.63
N ILE A 213 0.12 1.77 -3.64
CA ILE A 213 -0.99 0.84 -3.48
C ILE A 213 -1.61 1.07 -2.12
N ALA A 214 -2.90 1.36 -2.10
CA ALA A 214 -3.73 1.29 -0.93
C ALA A 214 -4.65 0.07 -1.02
N SER A 215 -4.81 -0.64 0.09
CA SER A 215 -5.76 -1.74 0.20
C SER A 215 -6.34 -1.70 1.60
N LYS A 216 -7.64 -1.92 1.71
CA LYS A 216 -8.35 -1.91 3.00
C LYS A 216 -8.10 -0.64 3.81
N GLY A 217 -8.12 0.52 3.14
CA GLY A 217 -7.99 1.83 3.79
C GLY A 217 -6.62 2.13 4.40
N ILE A 218 -5.61 1.30 4.13
CA ILE A 218 -4.22 1.52 4.55
C ILE A 218 -3.28 1.54 3.33
N TRP A 219 -2.17 2.26 3.47
CA TRP A 219 -1.10 2.22 2.48
C TRP A 219 -0.35 0.89 2.56
N ILE A 220 -0.33 0.16 1.45
CA ILE A 220 0.49 -1.02 1.25
C ILE A 220 1.85 -0.61 0.69
N THR A 221 1.91 0.29 -0.28
CA THR A 221 3.16 0.96 -0.68
C THR A 221 2.83 2.38 -1.05
N HIS A 222 3.72 3.31 -0.71
CA HIS A 222 3.54 4.71 -1.02
C HIS A 222 4.90 5.43 -0.91
N SER A 223 5.15 6.30 -1.86
CA SER A 223 6.22 7.29 -1.87
C SER A 223 5.61 8.63 -2.26
N GLU A 224 6.14 9.71 -1.71
CA GLU A 224 5.79 11.07 -2.15
C GLU A 224 6.06 11.29 -3.64
N THR A 225 6.99 10.52 -4.21
CA THR A 225 7.37 10.56 -5.63
C THR A 225 6.70 9.49 -6.49
N ASP A 226 5.76 8.70 -5.93
CA ASP A 226 4.98 7.80 -6.77
C ASP A 226 4.11 8.60 -7.75
N LEU A 227 3.85 8.04 -8.92
CA LEU A 227 3.14 8.71 -10.02
C LEU A 227 1.65 8.40 -10.01
N PHE A 228 1.28 7.17 -9.66
CA PHE A 228 -0.09 6.69 -9.68
C PHE A 228 -0.45 5.96 -8.39
N VAL A 229 -1.73 6.01 -8.03
CA VAL A 229 -2.29 5.25 -6.92
C VAL A 229 -3.23 4.18 -7.45
N ILE A 230 -3.08 2.95 -6.97
CA ILE A 230 -4.10 1.89 -7.02
C ILE A 230 -4.70 1.77 -5.63
N HIS A 231 -6.01 1.89 -5.50
CA HIS A 231 -6.70 1.83 -4.22
C HIS A 231 -7.83 0.80 -4.31
N SER A 232 -7.71 -0.30 -3.55
CA SER A 232 -8.76 -1.31 -3.41
C SER A 232 -9.71 -0.98 -2.25
N THR A 233 -11.01 -1.22 -2.43
CA THR A 233 -12.01 -1.10 -1.36
C THR A 233 -11.71 -2.08 -0.21
N THR A 234 -12.32 -1.87 0.96
CA THR A 234 -12.08 -2.70 2.16
C THR A 234 -12.52 -4.13 2.05
N ASP A 235 -13.59 -4.37 1.31
CA ASP A 235 -14.11 -5.68 0.96
C ASP A 235 -13.47 -6.26 -0.31
N ASP A 236 -12.45 -5.56 -0.86
CA ASP A 236 -11.73 -5.92 -2.08
C ASP A 236 -12.63 -6.05 -3.33
N VAL A 237 -13.90 -5.62 -3.33
CA VAL A 237 -14.80 -5.74 -4.48
C VAL A 237 -14.59 -4.66 -5.54
N GLY A 238 -13.95 -3.54 -5.18
CA GLY A 238 -13.70 -2.42 -6.06
C GLY A 238 -12.23 -1.98 -6.08
N VAL A 239 -11.84 -1.34 -7.18
CA VAL A 239 -10.49 -0.79 -7.39
C VAL A 239 -10.64 0.58 -8.05
N LYS A 240 -9.98 1.61 -7.51
CA LYS A 240 -9.82 2.92 -8.16
C LYS A 240 -8.36 3.21 -8.50
N ILE A 241 -8.15 3.97 -9.58
CA ILE A 241 -6.84 4.36 -10.09
C ILE A 241 -6.85 5.86 -10.38
N TYR A 242 -5.83 6.56 -9.90
CA TYR A 242 -5.70 8.01 -10.09
C TYR A 242 -4.24 8.46 -10.04
N PRO A 243 -3.88 9.59 -10.71
CA PRO A 243 -2.55 10.18 -10.59
C PRO A 243 -2.35 10.87 -9.24
N THR A 244 -1.12 10.84 -8.74
CA THR A 244 -0.69 11.55 -7.52
C THR A 244 -0.50 13.05 -7.74
N GLU A 245 -0.36 13.82 -6.66
CA GLU A 245 0.04 15.23 -6.75
C GLU A 245 1.45 15.42 -7.32
N TYR A 246 2.37 14.51 -7.06
CA TYR A 246 3.70 14.53 -7.66
C TYR A 246 3.65 14.37 -9.19
N PHE A 247 2.82 13.44 -9.70
CA PHE A 247 2.62 13.32 -11.14
C PHE A 247 2.01 14.59 -11.73
N LYS A 248 0.97 15.14 -11.08
CA LYS A 248 0.29 16.37 -11.52
C LYS A 248 1.25 17.55 -11.62
N SER A 249 2.05 17.77 -10.59
CA SER A 249 3.01 18.86 -10.54
C SER A 249 4.16 18.68 -11.53
N SER A 250 4.63 17.43 -11.73
CA SER A 250 5.73 17.11 -12.63
C SER A 250 5.34 17.16 -14.11
N THR A 251 4.10 16.85 -14.45
CA THR A 251 3.64 16.72 -15.85
C THR A 251 2.64 17.79 -16.29
N GLY A 252 2.03 18.51 -15.35
CA GLY A 252 0.96 19.48 -15.60
C GLY A 252 -0.40 18.86 -15.92
N THR A 253 -0.58 17.54 -15.80
CA THR A 253 -1.85 16.85 -16.08
C THR A 253 -2.42 16.12 -14.86
N SER A 254 -3.74 16.23 -14.67
CA SER A 254 -4.51 15.50 -13.66
C SER A 254 -5.16 14.23 -14.17
N ASN A 255 -4.93 13.88 -15.43
CA ASN A 255 -5.49 12.68 -16.06
C ASN A 255 -4.47 11.55 -16.10
N LEU A 256 -4.96 10.30 -16.01
CA LEU A 256 -4.17 9.14 -16.40
C LEU A 256 -3.73 9.24 -17.88
N PRO A 257 -2.56 8.70 -18.24
CA PRO A 257 -2.11 8.61 -19.62
C PRO A 257 -3.12 7.89 -20.51
N ASN A 258 -3.19 8.27 -21.79
CA ASN A 258 -4.20 7.74 -22.72
C ASN A 258 -4.10 6.23 -22.90
N ASP A 259 -2.88 5.70 -22.94
CA ASP A 259 -2.65 4.28 -23.14
C ASP A 259 -3.08 3.46 -21.92
N VAL A 260 -2.74 3.93 -20.71
CA VAL A 260 -3.29 3.38 -19.46
C VAL A 260 -4.82 3.41 -19.47
N LYS A 261 -5.45 4.55 -19.81
CA LYS A 261 -6.91 4.69 -19.85
C LYS A 261 -7.56 3.69 -20.80
N ASN A 262 -6.97 3.47 -21.96
CA ASN A 262 -7.51 2.53 -22.94
C ASN A 262 -7.40 1.09 -22.43
N GLN A 263 -6.25 0.70 -21.89
CA GLN A 263 -6.03 -0.64 -21.34
C GLN A 263 -6.97 -0.95 -20.16
N ILE A 264 -7.15 -0.02 -19.21
CA ILE A 264 -8.04 -0.28 -18.07
C ILE A 264 -9.53 -0.24 -18.45
N LYS A 265 -9.92 0.53 -19.48
CA LYS A 265 -11.29 0.49 -20.01
C LYS A 265 -11.64 -0.88 -20.59
N GLU A 266 -10.69 -1.56 -21.24
CA GLU A 266 -10.88 -2.93 -21.71
C GLU A 266 -11.06 -3.94 -20.57
N LEU A 267 -10.52 -3.62 -19.39
CA LEU A 267 -10.74 -4.40 -18.16
C LEU A 267 -12.07 -4.05 -17.46
N GLY A 268 -12.83 -3.08 -17.97
CA GLY A 268 -14.13 -2.67 -17.43
C GLY A 268 -14.08 -1.46 -16.49
N PHE A 269 -12.95 -0.76 -16.39
CA PHE A 269 -12.90 0.50 -15.64
C PHE A 269 -13.68 1.60 -16.36
N SER A 270 -14.34 2.45 -15.58
CA SER A 270 -14.99 3.67 -16.07
C SER A 270 -14.56 4.87 -15.23
N TYR A 271 -14.55 6.06 -15.82
CA TYR A 271 -14.27 7.27 -15.05
C TYR A 271 -15.52 7.68 -14.28
N ASP A 272 -15.41 7.74 -12.96
CA ASP A 272 -16.49 8.16 -12.08
C ASP A 272 -16.22 9.61 -11.64
N ASN A 273 -17.08 10.52 -12.12
CA ASN A 273 -16.97 11.95 -11.87
C ASN A 273 -17.23 12.35 -10.42
N GLN A 274 -17.90 11.50 -9.63
CA GLN A 274 -18.18 11.79 -8.22
C GLN A 274 -16.93 11.58 -7.37
N ILE A 275 -16.10 10.61 -7.74
CA ILE A 275 -14.88 10.23 -7.02
C ILE A 275 -13.60 10.77 -7.69
N GLY A 276 -13.73 11.36 -8.89
CA GLY A 276 -12.61 11.95 -9.63
C GLY A 276 -11.57 10.94 -10.14
N ALA A 277 -11.92 9.66 -10.29
CA ALA A 277 -10.97 8.59 -10.58
C ALA A 277 -11.54 7.52 -11.54
N TYR A 278 -10.65 6.72 -12.13
CA TYR A 278 -11.07 5.52 -12.83
C TYR A 278 -11.41 4.44 -11.81
N TYR A 279 -12.59 3.84 -11.92
CA TYR A 279 -13.09 2.86 -10.96
C TYR A 279 -13.66 1.64 -11.66
N TYR A 280 -13.42 0.49 -11.03
CA TYR A 280 -13.98 -0.80 -11.36
C TYR A 280 -14.60 -1.39 -10.10
N GLU A 281 -15.77 -1.99 -10.25
CA GLU A 281 -16.43 -2.78 -9.21
C GLU A 281 -16.77 -4.14 -9.80
N ASN A 282 -16.48 -5.21 -9.07
CA ASN A 282 -16.81 -6.54 -9.50
C ASN A 282 -18.34 -6.68 -9.55
N PRO A 283 -18.95 -6.93 -10.73
CA PRO A 283 -20.41 -6.96 -10.86
C PRO A 283 -21.07 -8.11 -10.09
N LYS A 284 -20.28 -9.08 -9.62
CA LYS A 284 -20.75 -10.19 -8.78
C LYS A 284 -20.74 -9.86 -7.28
N GLY A 285 -20.23 -8.69 -6.88
CA GLY A 285 -20.08 -8.32 -5.47
C GLY A 285 -19.09 -9.20 -4.71
N VAL A 286 -18.13 -9.82 -5.41
CA VAL A 286 -17.07 -10.63 -4.82
C VAL A 286 -15.71 -9.96 -5.00
N SER A 287 -14.74 -10.32 -4.17
CA SER A 287 -13.39 -9.78 -4.24
C SER A 287 -12.81 -9.83 -5.66
N VAL A 288 -12.15 -8.75 -6.06
CA VAL A 288 -11.47 -8.64 -7.35
C VAL A 288 -10.26 -9.58 -7.35
N PRO A 289 -10.19 -10.54 -8.29
CA PRO A 289 -9.09 -11.52 -8.31
C PRO A 289 -7.71 -10.86 -8.46
N ASP A 290 -6.70 -11.43 -7.80
CA ASP A 290 -5.31 -10.94 -7.89
C ASP A 290 -4.79 -10.87 -9.33
N GLN A 291 -5.18 -11.82 -10.19
CA GLN A 291 -4.79 -11.81 -11.60
C GLN A 291 -5.33 -10.55 -12.32
N PHE A 292 -6.52 -10.08 -11.95
CA PHE A 292 -7.08 -8.84 -12.48
C PHE A 292 -6.29 -7.63 -11.98
N LYS A 293 -6.04 -7.54 -10.66
CA LYS A 293 -5.22 -6.48 -10.06
C LYS A 293 -3.80 -6.44 -10.67
N GLY A 294 -3.23 -7.60 -10.94
CA GLY A 294 -1.92 -7.74 -11.59
C GLY A 294 -1.86 -7.16 -13.01
N LYS A 295 -2.93 -7.30 -13.81
CA LYS A 295 -3.01 -6.67 -15.14
C LYS A 295 -3.00 -5.14 -15.05
N VAL A 296 -3.74 -4.59 -14.09
CA VAL A 296 -3.78 -3.14 -13.83
C VAL A 296 -2.40 -2.62 -13.45
N VAL A 297 -1.72 -3.28 -12.51
CA VAL A 297 -0.35 -2.95 -12.09
C VAL A 297 0.60 -2.99 -13.30
N GLN A 298 0.52 -4.04 -14.12
CA GLN A 298 1.38 -4.17 -15.29
C GLN A 298 1.17 -3.06 -16.32
N SER A 299 -0.07 -2.62 -16.55
CA SER A 299 -0.39 -1.48 -17.41
C SER A 299 0.33 -0.20 -16.96
N LEU A 300 0.26 0.11 -15.67
CA LEU A 300 0.94 1.28 -15.10
C LEU A 300 2.47 1.14 -15.17
N ILE A 301 3.03 -0.02 -14.80
CA ILE A 301 4.49 -0.23 -14.86
C ILE A 301 5.01 -0.04 -16.29
N THR A 302 4.26 -0.53 -17.28
CA THR A 302 4.65 -0.43 -18.69
C THR A 302 4.72 1.04 -19.12
N GLU A 303 3.67 1.81 -18.81
CA GLU A 303 3.59 3.24 -19.07
C GLU A 303 4.71 4.03 -18.38
N ILE A 304 4.96 3.74 -17.10
CA ILE A 304 6.01 4.41 -16.34
C ILE A 304 7.36 4.17 -17.00
N LYS A 305 7.65 2.92 -17.38
CA LYS A 305 8.93 2.58 -18.03
C LYS A 305 9.09 3.19 -19.41
N SER A 306 8.01 3.38 -20.17
CA SER A 306 8.09 3.95 -21.52
C SER A 306 8.17 5.48 -21.50
N GLU A 307 7.32 6.14 -20.72
CA GLU A 307 7.09 7.58 -20.83
C GLU A 307 7.54 8.38 -19.61
N TYR A 308 7.69 7.76 -18.44
CA TYR A 308 7.89 8.48 -17.17
C TYR A 308 9.08 7.97 -16.33
N ALA A 309 9.99 7.20 -16.94
CA ALA A 309 11.10 6.59 -16.22
C ALA A 309 12.00 7.64 -15.54
N TYR A 310 12.10 8.84 -16.13
CA TYR A 310 12.86 9.98 -15.61
C TYR A 310 12.28 10.61 -14.33
N LEU A 311 11.07 10.21 -13.92
CA LEU A 311 10.41 10.73 -12.71
C LEU A 311 10.52 9.81 -11.50
N VAL A 312 11.07 8.60 -11.66
CA VAL A 312 11.04 7.51 -10.66
C VAL A 312 12.46 7.10 -10.19
N GLU A 313 13.42 8.02 -10.22
CA GLU A 313 14.81 7.77 -9.79
C GLU A 313 14.96 7.49 -8.28
#